data_AF-A0A3C2AI40-F1
#
_entry.id   AF-A0A3C2AI40-F1
#
_cell.length_a   1.000
_cell.length_b   1.000
_cell.length_c   1.000
_cell.angle_alpha   90.00
_cell.angle_beta   90.00
_cell.angle_gamma   90.00
#
_symmetry.space_group_name_H-M   'P 1'
#
loop_
_entity.id
_entity.type
_entity.pdbx_description
1 polymer ?
#
loop_
_entity_poly.entity_id
_entity_poly.type
_entity_poly.pdbx_seq_one_letter_code
_entity_poly.pdbx_strand_id
1 'polypeptide(L)'
;MRTTISTFNHGSWQGTSVGAGGQFRLQVHDRINMEFFADYLTSQIGKTGNRQDAHIGWSVMYYPLKDKTFTKFLKPYLVMGHCFDYTKVAESINPENSKDRWSSAIQ
;
A
#
# COMPACT_ATOMS: atom_id res chain seq x y z
N MET A 1 10.04 -4.55 7.49
CA MET A 1 10.38 -3.87 6.23
C MET A 1 9.53 -4.51 5.14
N ARG A 2 8.67 -3.74 4.47
CA ARG A 2 7.81 -4.18 3.37
C ARG A 2 8.41 -3.63 2.07
N THR A 3 8.58 -4.50 1.07
CA THR A 3 8.92 -4.09 -0.29
C THR A 3 7.64 -4.14 -1.09
N THR A 4 7.24 -3.01 -1.66
CA THR A 4 5.98 -2.87 -2.38
C THR A 4 6.30 -2.62 -3.85
N ILE A 5 5.78 -3.48 -4.72
CA ILE A 5 5.90 -3.36 -6.17
C ILE A 5 4.49 -3.08 -6.70
N SER A 6 4.30 -1.92 -7.31
CA SER A 6 3.04 -1.57 -7.96
C SER A 6 3.22 -1.57 -9.48
N THR A 7 2.38 -2.35 -10.16
CA THR A 7 2.27 -2.39 -11.63
C THR A 7 1.10 -1.55 -12.15
N PHE A 8 0.35 -0.88 -11.26
CA PHE A 8 -0.81 -0.07 -11.62
C PHE A 8 -0.42 1.38 -11.93
N ASN A 9 0.42 1.58 -12.93
CA ASN A 9 0.66 2.91 -13.50
C ASN A 9 -0.24 3.07 -14.73
N HIS A 10 -1.18 4.03 -14.70
CA HIS A 10 -2.11 4.27 -15.80
C HIS A 10 -1.33 4.56 -17.09
N GLY A 11 -1.29 3.60 -18.01
CA GLY A 11 -1.03 3.84 -19.43
C GLY A 11 0.24 3.26 -20.06
N SER A 12 1.20 2.69 -19.33
CA SER A 12 2.31 1.98 -19.98
C SER A 12 2.96 0.90 -19.12
N TRP A 13 3.35 -0.19 -19.78
CA TRP A 13 4.06 -1.36 -19.24
C TRP A 13 5.45 -1.02 -18.64
N GLN A 14 5.91 0.24 -18.73
CA GLN A 14 7.23 0.69 -18.30
C GLN A 14 7.26 1.38 -16.93
N GLY A 15 6.12 1.49 -16.23
CA GLY A 15 5.99 2.27 -14.98
C GLY A 15 6.00 1.46 -13.68
N THR A 16 6.74 0.36 -13.57
CA THR A 16 6.86 -0.41 -12.33
C THR A 16 7.40 0.48 -11.22
N SER A 17 6.59 0.71 -10.19
CA SER A 17 6.96 1.54 -9.04
C SER A 17 7.46 0.64 -7.94
N VAL A 18 8.70 0.84 -7.51
CA VAL A 18 9.27 0.11 -6.38
C VAL A 18 9.30 1.05 -5.19
N GLY A 19 8.79 0.56 -4.07
CA GLY A 19 8.69 1.32 -2.84
C GLY A 19 9.17 0.54 -1.63
N ALA A 20 9.48 1.30 -0.60
CA ALA A 20 9.75 0.77 0.72
C ALA A 20 8.63 1.21 1.66
N GLY A 21 8.26 0.32 2.57
CA GLY A 21 7.20 0.59 3.53
C GLY A 21 7.39 -0.10 4.86
N GLY A 22 6.62 0.39 5.82
CA GLY A 22 6.42 -0.23 7.11
C GLY A 22 5.06 -0.90 7.14
N GLN A 23 4.99 -2.05 7.81
CA GLN A 23 3.74 -2.62 8.26
C GLN A 23 3.90 -3.01 9.73
N PHE A 24 2.88 -2.72 10.52
CA PHE A 24 2.79 -3.20 11.89
C PHE A 24 1.43 -3.84 12.11
N ARG A 25 1.43 -4.92 12.89
CA ARG A 25 0.23 -5.69 13.18
C ARG A 25 0.09 -5.84 14.68
N LEU A 26 -1.10 -5.50 15.16
CA LEU A 26 -1.50 -5.58 16.56
C LEU A 26 -2.57 -6.66 16.70
N GLN A 27 -2.31 -7.63 17.56
CA GLN A 27 -3.30 -8.63 17.91
C GLN A 27 -4.13 -8.12 19.08
N VAL A 28 -5.36 -7.69 18.79
CA VAL A 28 -6.31 -7.21 19.81
C VAL A 28 -7.06 -8.38 20.43
N HIS A 29 -7.31 -9.44 19.66
CA HIS A 29 -7.99 -10.65 20.11
C HIS A 29 -7.43 -11.89 19.40
N ASP A 30 -7.66 -13.09 19.94
CA ASP A 30 -7.33 -14.38 19.31
C ASP A 30 -7.78 -14.52 17.84
N ARG A 31 -8.79 -13.74 17.42
CA ARG A 31 -9.43 -13.79 16.11
C ARG A 31 -9.45 -12.46 15.37
N ILE A 32 -8.91 -11.40 15.98
CA ILE A 32 -8.93 -10.05 15.42
C ILE A 32 -7.52 -9.50 15.51
N ASN A 33 -6.91 -9.34 14.34
CA ASN A 33 -5.69 -8.57 14.19
C ASN A 33 -6.02 -7.26 13.49
N MET A 34 -5.41 -6.18 13.95
CA MET A 34 -5.42 -4.90 13.27
C MET A 34 -4.05 -4.71 12.62
N GLU A 35 -4.04 -4.39 11.35
CA GLU A 35 -2.83 -4.12 10.58
C GLU A 35 -2.86 -2.68 10.10
N PHE A 36 -1.69 -2.07 10.16
CA PHE A 36 -1.45 -0.73 9.67
C PHE A 36 -0.24 -0.79 8.78
N PHE A 37 -0.33 -0.09 7.66
CA PHE A 37 0.72 -0.08 6.66
C PHE A 37 0.90 1.32 6.11
N ALA A 38 2.16 1.64 5.82
CA ALA A 38 2.57 2.88 5.22
C ALA A 38 3.67 2.55 4.22
N ASP A 39 3.35 2.68 2.95
CA ASP A 39 4.25 2.44 1.83
C ASP A 39 4.53 3.74 1.10
N TYR A 40 5.79 3.92 0.72
CA TYR A 40 6.21 5.03 -0.12
C TYR A 40 6.81 4.46 -1.39
N LEU A 41 6.17 4.74 -2.52
CA LEU A 41 6.58 4.31 -3.83
C LEU A 41 7.07 5.50 -4.63
N THR A 42 8.16 5.29 -5.37
CA THR A 42 8.70 6.28 -6.29
C THR A 42 8.79 5.65 -7.66
N SER A 43 8.42 6.40 -8.69
CA SER A 43 8.48 5.93 -10.07
C SER A 43 8.91 7.06 -10.98
N GLN A 44 9.77 6.73 -11.94
CA GLN A 44 10.17 7.66 -12.98
C GLN A 44 9.30 7.43 -14.22
N ILE A 45 8.60 8.47 -14.66
CA ILE A 45 7.81 8.47 -15.89
C ILE A 45 8.74 8.93 -17.02
N GLY A 46 9.51 7.98 -17.58
CA GLY A 46 10.48 8.25 -18.64
C GLY A 46 11.55 9.26 -18.23
N LYS A 47 11.89 10.22 -19.10
CA LYS A 47 12.82 11.33 -18.80
C LYS A 47 12.12 12.60 -18.29
N THR A 48 10.79 12.63 -18.28
CA THR A 48 10.01 13.88 -18.24
C THR A 48 9.34 14.13 -16.89
N GLY A 49 9.04 13.10 -16.09
CA GLY A 49 8.36 13.30 -14.82
C GLY A 49 8.76 12.32 -13.73
N ASN A 50 8.66 12.78 -12.49
CA ASN A 50 8.79 11.98 -11.28
C ASN A 50 7.42 11.82 -10.63
N ARG A 51 7.09 10.59 -10.23
CA ARG A 51 5.86 10.25 -9.53
C ARG A 51 6.19 9.69 -8.17
N GLN A 52 5.58 10.28 -7.16
CA GLN A 52 5.68 9.86 -5.76
C GLN A 52 4.28 9.45 -5.32
N ASP A 53 4.15 8.20 -4.87
CA ASP A 53 2.90 7.69 -4.32
C ASP A 53 3.15 7.30 -2.86
N ALA A 54 2.38 7.86 -1.95
CA ALA A 54 2.32 7.44 -0.56
C ALA A 54 1.00 6.69 -0.33
N HIS A 55 1.09 5.49 0.21
CA HIS A 55 -0.04 4.62 0.43
C HIS A 55 -0.09 4.30 1.91
N ILE A 56 -1.07 4.86 2.63
CA ILE A 56 -1.22 4.69 4.07
C ILE A 56 -2.59 4.08 4.32
N GLY A 57 -2.65 3.01 5.09
CA GLY A 57 -3.92 2.36 5.35
C GLY A 57 -3.92 1.56 6.62
N TRP A 58 -5.13 1.15 6.97
CA TRP A 58 -5.39 0.25 8.08
C TRP A 58 -6.34 -0.84 7.61
N SER A 59 -6.20 -2.01 8.17
CA SER A 59 -7.06 -3.16 7.89
C SER A 59 -7.29 -3.96 9.15
N VAL A 60 -8.45 -4.60 9.21
CA VAL A 60 -8.87 -5.51 10.25
C VAL A 60 -8.94 -6.89 9.64
N MET A 61 -8.18 -7.81 10.23
CA MET A 61 -8.13 -9.21 9.84
C MET A 61 -8.95 -10.03 10.83
N TYR A 62 -10.00 -10.67 10.33
CA TYR A 62 -10.85 -11.58 11.08
C TYR A 62 -10.54 -13.04 10.75
N TYR A 63 -10.32 -13.85 11.77
CA TYR A 63 -10.07 -15.29 11.65
C TYR A 63 -11.32 -16.07 12.06
N PRO A 64 -12.13 -16.56 11.10
CA PRO A 64 -13.40 -17.23 11.41
C PRO A 64 -13.22 -18.63 12.01
N LEU A 65 -12.09 -19.29 11.74
CA LEU A 65 -11.83 -20.65 12.19
C LEU A 65 -11.55 -20.67 13.70
N LYS A 66 -12.16 -21.65 14.39
CA LYS A 66 -12.06 -21.84 15.84
C LYS A 66 -10.64 -22.18 16.33
N ASP A 67 -9.79 -22.70 15.46
CA ASP A 67 -8.47 -23.21 15.82
C ASP A 67 -7.47 -22.08 16.06
N LYS A 68 -7.22 -21.84 17.35
CA LYS A 68 -6.48 -20.69 17.89
C LYS A 68 -4.96 -20.74 17.69
N THR A 69 -4.41 -21.87 17.26
CA THR A 69 -2.98 -22.13 17.42
C THR A 69 -2.18 -21.67 16.20
N PHE A 70 -1.02 -21.03 16.41
CA PHE A 70 -0.04 -20.67 15.37
C PHE A 70 0.59 -21.88 14.63
N THR A 71 0.19 -23.11 14.97
CA THR A 71 0.75 -24.35 14.44
C THR A 71 0.22 -24.78 13.07
N LYS A 72 -0.83 -24.15 12.54
CA LYS A 72 -1.32 -24.47 11.19
C LYS A 72 -0.56 -23.67 10.14
N PHE A 73 -0.10 -24.39 9.11
CA PHE A 73 0.58 -23.84 7.93
C PHE A 73 -0.29 -22.83 7.15
N LEU A 74 -1.61 -23.03 7.13
CA LEU A 74 -2.55 -22.15 6.43
C LEU A 74 -3.65 -21.65 7.39
N LYS A 75 -3.83 -20.33 7.43
CA LYS A 75 -4.90 -19.66 8.17
C LYS A 75 -5.65 -18.70 7.26
N PRO A 76 -6.81 -19.09 6.69
CA PRO A 76 -7.63 -18.15 5.96
C PRO A 76 -8.13 -17.05 6.92
N TYR A 77 -8.15 -15.83 6.42
CA TYR A 77 -8.67 -14.66 7.13
C TYR A 77 -9.49 -13.81 6.17
N LEU A 78 -10.47 -13.12 6.71
CA LEU A 78 -11.15 -12.03 6.02
C LEU A 78 -10.42 -10.76 6.37
N VAL A 79 -10.20 -9.89 5.39
CA VAL A 79 -9.62 -8.56 5.61
C VAL A 79 -10.65 -7.53 5.18
N MET A 80 -10.80 -6.49 6.00
CA MET A 80 -11.55 -5.29 5.65
C MET A 80 -10.75 -4.10 6.11
N GLY A 81 -10.57 -3.11 5.26
CA GLY A 81 -9.71 -1.98 5.56
C GLY A 81 -9.99 -0.80 4.67
N HIS A 82 -9.32 0.29 5.02
CA HIS A 82 -9.37 1.51 4.26
C HIS A 82 -7.94 1.97 3.99
N CYS A 83 -7.67 2.28 2.73
CA CYS A 83 -6.43 2.87 2.29
C CYS A 83 -6.65 4.31 1.81
N PHE A 84 -5.63 5.12 2.05
CA PHE A 84 -5.49 6.48 1.58
C PHE A 84 -4.25 6.52 0.69
N ASP A 85 -4.49 6.89 -0.56
CA ASP A 85 -3.48 7.04 -1.58
C ASP A 85 -3.23 8.53 -1.83
N TYR A 86 -2.00 8.96 -1.65
CA TYR A 86 -1.52 10.27 -2.07
C TYR A 86 -0.60 10.09 -3.27
N THR A 87 -0.99 10.64 -4.41
CA THR A 87 -0.16 10.66 -5.62
C THR A 87 0.28 12.09 -5.88
N LYS A 88 1.59 12.32 -6.00
CA LYS A 88 2.16 13.56 -6.53
C LYS A 88 2.94 13.26 -7.80
N VAL A 89 2.63 13.98 -8.87
CA VAL A 89 3.38 13.94 -10.12
C VAL A 89 4.00 15.31 -10.33
N ALA A 90 5.32 15.35 -10.54
CA ALA A 90 6.06 16.57 -10.84
C ALA A 90 6.86 16.38 -12.12
N GLU A 91 7.02 17.45 -12.89
CA GLU A 91 7.89 17.45 -14.06
C GLU A 91 9.37 17.45 -13.64
N SER A 92 10.21 16.69 -14.34
CA SER A 92 11.64 16.56 -14.03
C SER A 92 12.43 17.86 -14.30
N ILE A 93 11.97 18.68 -15.25
CA ILE A 93 12.66 19.90 -15.70
C ILE A 93 12.20 21.12 -14.90
N ASN A 94 10.90 21.19 -14.55
CA ASN A 94 10.34 22.24 -13.71
C ASN A 94 9.57 21.63 -12.52
N PRO A 95 10.23 21.47 -11.36
CA PRO A 95 9.59 20.92 -10.15
C PRO A 95 8.41 21.73 -9.62
N GLU A 96 8.26 23.00 -10.03
CA GLU A 96 7.09 23.83 -9.67
C GLU A 96 5.83 23.40 -10.41
N ASN A 97 5.99 22.77 -11.60
CA ASN A 97 4.89 22.15 -12.32
C ASN A 97 4.57 20.78 -11.72
N SER A 98 3.78 20.79 -10.64
CA SER A 98 3.33 19.57 -9.97
C SER A 98 1.82 19.54 -9.79
N LYS A 99 1.28 18.32 -9.79
CA LYS A 99 -0.11 18.02 -9.48
C LYS A 99 -0.17 16.92 -8.46
N ASP A 100 -1.00 17.10 -7.45
CA ASP A 100 -1.26 16.11 -6.43
C ASP A 100 -2.72 15.67 -6.42
N ARG A 101 -2.95 14.45 -5.97
CA ARG A 101 -4.29 13.87 -5.83
C ARG A 101 -4.32 12.97 -4.61
N TRP A 102 -5.31 13.21 -3.75
CA TRP A 102 -5.71 12.29 -2.70
C TRP A 102 -6.83 11.39 -3.21
N SER A 103 -6.72 10.11 -2.90
CA SER A 103 -7.74 9.10 -3.16
C SER A 103 -7.92 8.23 -1.93
N SER A 104 -9.12 7.71 -1.77
CA SER A 104 -9.45 6.72 -0.75
C SER A 104 -10.00 5.47 -1.42
N ALA A 105 -9.62 4.31 -0.90
CA ALA A 105 -10.17 3.05 -1.34
C ALA A 105 -10.47 2.15 -0.13
N ILE A 106 -11.46 1.28 -0.32
CA ILE A 106 -11.89 0.30 0.68
C ILE A 106 -11.51 -1.08 0.12
N GLN A 107 -10.95 -1.92 0.98
CA GLN A 107 -10.42 -3.24 0.64
C GLN A 107 -10.96 -4.30 1.59
#